data_AF-L7MJ42-F1
#
_entry.id   AF-L7MJ42-F1
#
_cell.length_a   1.000
_cell.length_b   1.000
_cell.length_c   1.000
_cell.angle_alpha   90.00
_cell.angle_beta   90.00
_cell.angle_gamma   90.00
#
_symmetry.space_group_name_H-M   'P 1'
#
loop_
_entity.id
_entity.type
_entity.pdbx_description
1 polymer ?
#
loop_
_entity_poly.entity_id
_entity_poly.type
_entity_poly.pdbx_seq_one_letter_code
_entity_poly.pdbx_strand_id
1 'polypeptide(L)'
;QVSDARLVYYLGGYVARRKVLTTKCRDCFKQLLTSHDKTDNLASFAAFCDLGGLLYPSRELFSFLEALEDTFTLWFSWNKLQRDTVVELLNSMQTVPPVGCDSHKEDLTSSMIKFFVLTRLHFYTKSLNKQRSSARERSKHLKLLRTM
;
A
#
# COMPACT_ATOMS: atom_id res chain seq x y z
N GLN A 1 -6.53 8.62 9.93
CA GLN A 1 -5.93 7.38 10.45
C GLN A 1 -4.57 7.27 9.78
N VAL A 2 -3.47 7.31 10.53
CA VAL A 2 -2.10 7.20 9.97
C VAL A 2 -1.82 5.72 9.72
N SER A 3 -1.21 5.40 8.57
CA SER A 3 -0.83 4.03 8.24
C SER A 3 0.42 3.63 9.03
N ASP A 4 0.47 2.38 9.52
CA ASP A 4 1.65 1.88 10.23
C ASP A 4 2.77 1.62 9.21
N ALA A 5 3.89 2.32 9.35
CA ALA A 5 5.04 2.22 8.45
C ALA A 5 5.55 0.78 8.28
N ARG A 6 5.41 -0.08 9.31
CA ARG A 6 5.79 -1.51 9.24
C ARG A 6 4.85 -2.31 8.33
N LEU A 7 3.57 -1.94 8.28
CA LEU A 7 2.61 -2.53 7.35
C LEU A 7 2.85 -2.07 5.92
N VAL A 8 3.23 -0.80 5.72
CA VAL A 8 3.63 -0.27 4.41
C VAL A 8 4.89 -0.99 3.92
N TYR A 9 5.87 -1.21 4.80
CA TYR A 9 7.08 -1.97 4.49
C TYR A 9 6.74 -3.41 4.07
N TYR A 10 5.90 -4.10 4.84
CA TYR A 10 5.43 -5.44 4.51
C TYR A 10 4.66 -5.50 3.17
N LEU A 11 3.80 -4.52 2.91
CA LEU A 11 3.12 -4.36 1.62
C LEU A 11 4.14 -4.13 0.49
N GLY A 12 5.24 -3.43 0.76
CA GLY A 12 6.31 -3.22 -0.21
C GLY A 12 6.97 -4.50 -0.67
N GLY A 13 7.13 -5.50 0.20
CA GLY A 13 7.58 -6.83 -0.21
C GLY A 13 6.61 -7.49 -1.20
N TYR A 14 5.31 -7.31 -1.00
CA TYR A 14 4.28 -7.80 -1.92
C TYR A 14 4.28 -7.05 -3.25
N VAL A 15 4.43 -5.72 -3.24
CA VAL A 15 4.57 -4.91 -4.46
C VAL A 15 5.82 -5.33 -5.23
N ALA A 16 6.95 -5.50 -4.56
CA ALA A 16 8.20 -5.91 -5.19
C ALA A 16 8.08 -7.28 -5.85
N ARG A 17 7.42 -8.23 -5.18
CA ARG A 17 7.15 -9.57 -5.74
C ARG A 17 6.31 -9.50 -7.01
N ARG A 18 5.35 -8.57 -7.08
CA ARG A 18 4.43 -8.45 -8.21
C ARG A 18 4.96 -7.59 -9.36
N LYS A 19 5.85 -6.63 -9.09
CA LYS A 19 6.28 -5.61 -10.06
C LYS A 19 7.77 -5.57 -10.31
N VAL A 20 8.58 -5.66 -9.26
CA VAL A 20 10.04 -5.66 -9.41
C VAL A 20 10.49 -6.98 -10.02
N LEU A 21 10.12 -8.13 -9.43
CA LEU A 21 10.56 -9.45 -9.93
C LEU A 21 10.16 -9.74 -11.38
N THR A 22 9.03 -9.19 -11.85
CA THR A 22 8.56 -9.37 -13.22
C THR A 22 9.46 -8.69 -14.26
N THR A 23 10.23 -7.67 -13.87
CA THR A 23 11.18 -7.00 -14.78
C THR A 23 12.35 -7.91 -15.16
N LYS A 24 12.69 -8.90 -14.32
CA LYS A 24 13.92 -9.72 -14.45
C LYS A 24 15.20 -8.88 -14.59
N CYS A 25 15.17 -7.62 -14.17
CA CYS A 25 16.27 -6.68 -14.32
C CYS A 25 17.15 -6.68 -13.08
N ARG A 26 18.45 -6.95 -13.26
CA ARG A 26 19.42 -7.01 -12.16
C ARG A 26 19.59 -5.66 -11.46
N ASP A 27 19.53 -4.56 -12.20
CA ASP A 27 19.71 -3.22 -11.63
C ASP A 27 18.51 -2.81 -10.79
N CYS A 28 17.28 -3.06 -11.27
CA CYS A 28 16.07 -2.90 -10.47
C CYS A 28 16.10 -3.75 -9.20
N PHE A 29 16.62 -4.98 -9.25
CA PHE A 29 16.70 -5.83 -8.06
C PHE A 29 17.67 -5.26 -7.04
N LYS A 30 18.87 -4.83 -7.47
CA LYS A 30 19.87 -4.24 -6.58
C LYS A 30 19.41 -2.92 -5.97
N GLN A 31 18.69 -2.11 -6.73
CA GLN A 31 18.23 -0.80 -6.32
C GLN A 31 17.01 -0.87 -5.40
N LEU A 32 16.07 -1.79 -5.67
CA LEU A 32 14.76 -1.80 -5.02
C LEU A 32 14.58 -2.90 -3.97
N LEU A 33 15.51 -3.84 -3.84
CA LEU A 33 15.49 -4.91 -2.85
C LEU A 33 16.73 -4.90 -1.96
N THR A 34 16.58 -5.39 -0.74
CA THR A 34 17.69 -5.58 0.22
C THR A 34 17.63 -6.98 0.84
N SER A 35 18.70 -7.40 1.50
CA SER A 35 18.72 -8.58 2.36
C SER A 35 18.05 -8.31 3.70
N HIS A 36 17.55 -9.38 4.33
CA HIS A 36 16.95 -9.37 5.67
C HIS A 36 17.92 -8.91 6.77
N ASP A 37 19.23 -9.10 6.58
CA ASP A 37 20.26 -8.83 7.60
C ASP A 37 20.45 -7.35 7.97
N LYS A 38 19.77 -6.43 7.31
CA LYS A 38 19.72 -5.01 7.69
C LYS A 38 18.51 -4.81 8.60
N THR A 39 18.66 -5.13 9.88
CA THR A 39 17.60 -5.06 10.89
C THR A 39 17.25 -3.61 11.21
N ASP A 40 16.45 -3.00 10.34
CA ASP A 40 15.77 -1.74 10.59
C ASP A 40 14.44 -2.01 11.31
N ASN A 41 14.00 -1.13 12.21
CA ASN A 41 12.75 -1.30 12.97
C ASN A 41 11.52 -1.47 12.05
N LEU A 42 11.59 -0.92 10.83
CA LEU A 42 10.57 -1.05 9.79
C LEU A 42 10.37 -2.50 9.33
N ALA A 43 11.43 -3.30 9.29
CA ALA A 43 11.38 -4.69 8.84
C ALA A 43 10.84 -5.66 9.91
N SER A 44 10.69 -5.22 11.17
CA SER A 44 10.31 -6.08 12.31
C SER A 44 9.04 -6.90 12.08
N PHE A 45 7.99 -6.28 11.51
CA PHE A 45 6.74 -6.99 11.21
C PHE A 45 6.91 -7.99 10.06
N ALA A 46 7.66 -7.61 9.01
CA ALA A 46 7.95 -8.51 7.90
C ALA A 46 8.76 -9.72 8.37
N ALA A 47 9.81 -9.49 9.16
CA ALA A 47 10.64 -10.54 9.75
C ALA A 47 9.83 -11.48 10.65
N PHE A 48 8.91 -10.94 11.46
CA PHE A 48 8.00 -11.74 12.28
C PHE A 48 7.09 -12.66 11.44
N CYS A 49 6.66 -12.21 10.26
CA CYS A 49 5.82 -12.98 9.35
C CYS A 49 6.61 -13.86 8.37
N ASP A 50 7.94 -13.78 8.34
CA ASP A 50 8.75 -14.44 7.32
C ASP A 50 8.99 -15.91 7.66
N LEU A 51 8.82 -16.76 6.64
CA LEU A 51 9.13 -18.19 6.68
C LEU A 51 10.28 -18.53 5.70
N GLY A 52 11.09 -17.54 5.34
CA GLY A 52 12.23 -17.66 4.42
C GLY A 52 11.90 -17.32 2.96
N GLY A 53 10.78 -16.62 2.72
CA GLY A 53 10.27 -16.37 1.37
C GLY A 53 9.83 -14.94 1.11
N LEU A 54 9.87 -14.04 2.10
CA LEU A 54 9.50 -12.66 1.90
C LEU A 54 10.60 -11.86 1.20
N LEU A 55 10.19 -10.82 0.49
CA LEU A 55 11.10 -9.84 -0.11
C LEU A 55 11.15 -8.61 0.78
N TYR A 56 12.35 -8.07 0.95
CA TYR A 56 12.59 -6.88 1.76
C TYR A 56 12.84 -5.70 0.83
N PRO A 57 11.95 -4.67 0.84
CA PRO A 57 12.18 -3.44 0.10
C PRO A 57 13.48 -2.75 0.49
N SER A 58 14.19 -2.19 -0.48
CA SER A 58 15.23 -1.21 -0.18
C SER A 58 14.61 0.07 0.40
N ARG A 59 15.46 0.95 0.95
CA ARG A 59 15.02 2.26 1.43
C ARG A 59 14.33 3.09 0.33
N GLU A 60 14.85 3.02 -0.90
CA GLU A 60 14.27 3.74 -2.04
C GLU A 60 12.85 3.24 -2.35
N LEU A 61 12.67 1.93 -2.42
CA LEU A 61 11.34 1.34 -2.64
C LEU A 61 10.39 1.66 -1.48
N PHE A 62 10.87 1.59 -0.25
CA PHE A 62 10.06 1.92 0.92
C PHE A 62 9.61 3.39 0.90
N SER A 63 10.52 4.34 0.71
CA SER A 63 10.18 5.77 0.67
C SER A 63 9.21 6.11 -0.46
N PHE A 64 9.32 5.44 -1.61
CA PHE A 64 8.34 5.56 -2.68
C PHE A 64 6.93 5.12 -2.24
N LEU A 65 6.82 3.96 -1.59
CA LEU A 65 5.53 3.43 -1.14
C LEU A 65 4.95 4.21 0.05
N GLU A 66 5.80 4.72 0.93
CA GLU A 66 5.41 5.60 2.02
C GLU A 66 4.79 6.89 1.48
N ALA A 67 5.43 7.53 0.48
CA ALA A 67 4.88 8.71 -0.17
C ALA A 67 3.52 8.46 -0.85
N LEU A 68 3.34 7.28 -1.48
CA LEU A 68 2.05 6.89 -2.04
C LEU A 68 0.99 6.67 -0.93
N GLU A 69 1.38 6.06 0.19
CA GLU A 69 0.47 5.82 1.31
C GLU A 69 0.04 7.13 1.98
N ASP A 70 0.96 8.06 2.16
CA ASP A 70 0.68 9.38 2.71
C ASP A 70 -0.26 10.16 1.79
N THR A 71 0.02 10.14 0.48
CA THR A 71 -0.86 10.76 -0.53
C THR A 71 -2.25 10.15 -0.50
N PHE A 72 -2.35 8.81 -0.46
CA PHE A 72 -3.62 8.10 -0.37
C PHE A 72 -4.40 8.46 0.90
N THR A 73 -3.72 8.44 2.05
CA THR A 73 -4.31 8.70 3.36
C THR A 73 -4.80 10.14 3.46
N LEU A 74 -4.00 11.09 2.99
CA LEU A 74 -4.34 12.50 2.95
C LEU A 74 -5.55 12.75 2.06
N TRP A 75 -5.54 12.16 0.85
CA TRP A 75 -6.64 12.32 -0.10
C TRP A 75 -7.98 11.87 0.46
N PHE A 76 -8.05 10.66 1.04
CA PHE A 76 -9.28 10.12 1.61
C PHE A 76 -9.59 10.64 3.03
N SER A 77 -8.75 11.51 3.59
CA SER A 77 -9.09 12.29 4.78
C SER A 77 -10.05 13.44 4.46
N TRP A 78 -9.98 13.99 3.24
CA TRP A 78 -10.81 15.11 2.79
C TRP A 78 -11.89 14.69 1.79
N ASN A 79 -11.66 13.60 1.04
CA ASN A 79 -12.56 13.19 -0.04
C ASN A 79 -13.31 11.89 0.30
N LYS A 80 -14.56 11.80 -0.17
CA LYS A 80 -15.32 10.55 -0.17
C LYS A 80 -14.97 9.74 -1.41
N LEU A 81 -14.96 8.41 -1.30
CA LEU A 81 -14.73 7.53 -2.44
C LEU A 81 -15.84 7.68 -3.49
N GLN A 82 -15.48 8.28 -4.63
CA GLN A 82 -16.28 8.44 -5.83
C GLN A 82 -15.40 8.21 -7.08
N ARG A 83 -16.00 8.00 -8.26
CA ARG A 83 -15.24 7.67 -9.48
C ARG A 83 -14.20 8.73 -9.82
N ASP A 84 -14.60 9.99 -9.79
CA ASP A 84 -13.75 11.12 -10.22
C ASP A 84 -12.59 11.34 -9.24
N THR A 85 -12.84 11.13 -7.95
CA THR A 85 -11.80 11.22 -6.90
C THR A 85 -10.67 10.20 -7.07
N VAL A 86 -10.88 9.09 -7.78
CA VAL A 86 -9.82 8.10 -8.04
C VAL A 86 -8.91 8.56 -9.18
N VAL A 87 -9.46 9.23 -10.19
CA VAL A 87 -8.67 9.77 -11.32
C VAL A 87 -7.79 10.91 -10.82
N GLU A 88 -8.34 11.81 -10.02
CA GLU A 88 -7.60 12.92 -9.42
C GLU A 88 -6.50 12.42 -8.47
N LEU A 89 -6.75 11.36 -7.70
CA LEU A 89 -5.76 10.70 -6.86
C LEU A 89 -4.59 10.13 -7.69
N LEU A 90 -4.88 9.48 -8.82
CA LEU A 90 -3.82 8.96 -9.69
C LEU A 90 -2.95 10.09 -10.25
N ASN A 91 -3.54 11.25 -10.56
CA ASN A 91 -2.79 12.41 -11.01
C ASN A 91 -1.90 12.99 -9.90
N SER A 92 -2.39 13.07 -8.66
CA SER A 92 -1.58 13.56 -7.54
C SER A 92 -0.41 12.63 -7.22
N MET A 93 -0.55 11.32 -7.41
CA MET A 93 0.52 10.35 -7.19
C MET A 93 1.64 10.39 -8.24
N GLN A 94 1.44 11.03 -9.39
CA GLN A 94 2.51 11.18 -10.39
C GLN A 94 3.62 12.14 -9.94
N THR A 95 3.40 12.93 -8.89
CA THR A 95 4.43 13.81 -8.33
C THR A 95 5.44 13.08 -7.43
N VAL A 96 5.19 11.81 -7.11
CA VAL A 96 6.10 11.00 -6.28
C VAL A 96 7.37 10.67 -7.09
N PRO A 97 8.57 10.80 -6.50
CA PRO A 97 9.82 10.49 -7.19
C PRO A 97 9.82 9.09 -7.83
N PRO A 98 10.14 8.98 -9.13
CA PRO A 98 10.10 7.70 -9.83
C PRO A 98 11.24 6.76 -9.42
N VAL A 99 10.97 5.45 -9.47
CA VAL A 99 11.85 4.37 -9.02
C VAL A 99 12.20 3.39 -10.15
N GLY A 100 13.36 2.76 -10.02
CA GLY A 100 13.89 1.79 -10.99
C GLY A 100 15.07 2.34 -11.79
N CYS A 101 15.73 1.45 -12.54
CA CYS A 101 16.84 1.83 -13.41
C CYS A 101 16.35 2.60 -14.64
N ASP A 102 17.26 3.28 -15.35
CA ASP A 102 16.94 4.18 -16.47
C ASP A 102 16.07 3.52 -17.55
N SER A 103 16.25 2.22 -17.82
CA SER A 103 15.47 1.50 -18.84
C SER A 103 14.05 1.13 -18.41
N HIS A 104 13.77 1.05 -17.11
CA HIS A 104 12.47 0.59 -16.58
C HIS A 104 11.76 1.63 -15.73
N LYS A 105 12.39 2.76 -15.45
CA LYS A 105 11.95 3.74 -14.46
C LYS A 105 10.49 4.18 -14.66
N GLU A 106 10.13 4.56 -15.88
CA GLU A 106 8.79 5.06 -16.20
C GLU A 106 7.71 3.97 -16.10
N ASP A 107 7.95 2.83 -16.75
CA ASP A 107 7.02 1.70 -16.78
C ASP A 107 6.84 1.06 -15.39
N LEU A 108 7.95 0.88 -14.66
CA LEU A 108 7.94 0.29 -13.33
C LEU A 108 7.20 1.19 -12.35
N THR A 109 7.52 2.48 -12.31
CA THR A 109 6.84 3.47 -11.48
C THR A 109 5.34 3.48 -11.77
N SER A 110 4.95 3.65 -13.04
CA SER A 110 3.54 3.71 -13.44
C SER A 110 2.78 2.42 -13.08
N SER A 111 3.39 1.26 -13.31
CA SER A 111 2.77 -0.03 -13.00
C SER A 111 2.65 -0.28 -11.49
N MET A 112 3.59 0.23 -10.69
CA MET A 112 3.58 0.16 -9.24
C MET A 112 2.53 1.10 -8.64
N ILE A 113 2.42 2.35 -9.10
CA ILE A 113 1.36 3.28 -8.66
C ILE A 113 -0.02 2.65 -8.90
N LYS A 114 -0.28 2.18 -10.12
CA LYS A 114 -1.55 1.52 -10.48
C LYS A 114 -1.84 0.35 -9.54
N PHE A 115 -0.87 -0.52 -9.33
CA PHE A 115 -1.04 -1.71 -8.48
C PHE A 115 -1.25 -1.36 -7.01
N PHE A 116 -0.50 -0.38 -6.50
CA PHE A 116 -0.63 0.11 -5.14
C PHE A 116 -2.02 0.68 -4.90
N VAL A 117 -2.48 1.60 -5.76
CA VAL A 117 -3.80 2.23 -5.64
C VAL A 117 -4.91 1.19 -5.68
N LEU A 118 -4.87 0.25 -6.62
CA LEU A 118 -5.87 -0.84 -6.70
C LEU A 118 -5.89 -1.68 -5.42
N THR A 119 -4.71 -2.04 -4.90
CA THR A 119 -4.57 -2.82 -3.67
C THR A 119 -5.10 -2.06 -2.46
N ARG A 120 -4.77 -0.77 -2.33
CA ARG A 120 -5.24 0.08 -1.23
C ARG A 120 -6.73 0.37 -1.31
N LEU A 121 -7.27 0.66 -2.49
CA LEU A 121 -8.72 0.81 -2.71
C LEU A 121 -9.49 -0.45 -2.33
N HIS A 122 -8.96 -1.63 -2.65
CA HIS A 122 -9.57 -2.89 -2.23
C HIS A 122 -9.67 -2.98 -0.71
N PHE A 123 -8.55 -2.76 0.01
CA PHE A 123 -8.55 -2.79 1.47
C PHE A 123 -9.42 -1.69 2.10
N TYR A 124 -9.37 -0.49 1.53
CA TYR A 124 -10.17 0.64 1.98
C TYR A 124 -11.68 0.36 1.84
N THR A 125 -12.11 -0.11 0.67
CA THR A 125 -13.52 -0.46 0.41
C THR A 125 -13.97 -1.61 1.31
N LYS A 126 -13.12 -2.63 1.52
CA LYS A 126 -13.40 -3.72 2.46
C LYS A 126 -13.60 -3.20 3.89
N SER A 127 -12.78 -2.23 4.32
CA SER A 127 -12.92 -1.58 5.63
C SER A 127 -14.24 -0.81 5.74
N LEU A 128 -14.57 0.02 4.74
CA LEU A 128 -15.85 0.77 4.70
C LEU A 128 -17.06 -0.17 4.75
N ASN A 129 -17.03 -1.27 4.01
CA ASN A 129 -18.11 -2.25 4.00
C ASN A 129 -18.26 -2.95 5.37
N LYS A 130 -17.15 -3.28 6.03
CA LYS A 130 -17.16 -3.84 7.40
C LYS A 130 -17.72 -2.85 8.42
N GLN A 131 -17.42 -1.56 8.29
CA GLN A 131 -17.98 -0.53 9.18
C GLN A 131 -19.49 -0.40 8.99
N ARG A 132 -19.96 -0.36 7.73
CA ARG A 132 -21.40 -0.30 7.41
C ARG A 132 -22.16 -1.51 7.93
N SER A 133 -21.63 -2.72 7.76
CA SER A 133 -22.27 -3.94 8.29
C SER A 133 -22.32 -3.92 9.82
N SER A 134 -21.22 -3.54 10.48
CA SER A 134 -21.15 -3.43 11.95
C SER A 134 -22.14 -2.40 12.49
N ALA A 135 -22.30 -1.25 11.82
CA ALA A 135 -23.27 -0.22 12.20
C ALA A 135 -24.72 -0.70 12.04
N ARG A 136 -25.00 -1.47 10.98
CA ARG A 136 -26.33 -2.08 10.76
C ARG A 136 -26.68 -3.06 11.87
N GLU A 137 -25.75 -3.93 12.27
CA GLU A 137 -25.98 -4.89 13.36
C GLU A 137 -26.21 -4.17 14.70
N ARG A 138 -25.41 -3.17 15.04
CA ARG A 138 -25.64 -2.33 16.24
C ARG A 138 -27.03 -1.70 16.24
N SER A 139 -27.47 -1.19 15.08
CA SER A 139 -28.79 -0.58 14.93
C SER A 139 -29.93 -1.59 15.12
N LYS A 140 -29.75 -2.86 14.70
CA LYS A 140 -30.72 -3.93 14.97
C LYS A 140 -30.80 -4.25 16.47
N HIS A 141 -29.66 -4.41 17.14
CA HIS A 141 -29.63 -4.67 18.58
C HIS A 141 -30.30 -3.54 19.38
N LEU A 142 -30.05 -2.28 19.03
CA LEU A 142 -30.70 -1.13 19.68
C LEU A 142 -32.22 -1.11 19.47
N LYS A 143 -32.72 -1.57 18.32
CA LYS A 143 -34.17 -1.68 18.09
C LYS A 143 -34.79 -2.76 18.97
N LEU A 144 -34.15 -3.92 19.09
CA LEU A 144 -34.61 -5.02 19.95
C LEU A 144 -34.70 -4.59 21.43
N LEU A 145 -33.69 -3.85 21.91
CA LEU A 145 -33.68 -3.31 23.28
C LEU A 145 -34.76 -2.26 23.57
N ARG A 146 -35.34 -1.61 22.55
CA ARG A 146 -36.41 -0.61 22.70
C ARG A 146 -37.81 -1.22 22.64
N THR A 147 -37.92 -2.46 22.20
CA THR A 147 -39.19 -3.20 22.07
C THR A 147 -39.43 -4.19 23.21
N MET A 148 -38.47 -4.34 24.13
CA MET A 148 -38.62 -5.02 25.42
C MET A 148 -38.90 -3.97 26.50
#